data_AF-A0A382XC59-F1
#
_entry.id   AF-A0A382XC59-F1
#
_cell.length_a   1.000
_cell.length_b   1.000
_cell.length_c   1.000
_cell.angle_alpha   90.00
_cell.angle_beta   90.00
_cell.angle_gamma   90.00
#
_symmetry.space_group_name_H-M   'P 1'
#
loop_
_entity.id
_entity.type
_entity.pdbx_description
1 polymer ?
#
loop_
_entity_poly.entity_id
_entity_poly.type
_entity_poly.pdbx_seq_one_letter_code
_entity_poly.pdbx_strand_id
1 'polypeptide(L)' 'MPEGLTEWIREANRILIFTGAGISTPSGIPAFRGA' A
#
# COMPACT_ATOMS: atom_id res chain seq x y z
N MET A 1 9.13 -10.52 -3.82
CA MET A 1 8.33 -10.31 -2.60
C MET A 1 9.20 -10.68 -1.42
N PRO A 2 9.26 -9.87 -0.35
CA PRO A 2 10.00 -10.24 0.86
C PRO A 2 9.56 -11.61 1.36
N GLU A 3 10.52 -12.44 1.80
CA GLU A 3 10.19 -13.70 2.45
C GLU A 3 9.30 -13.44 3.67
N GLY A 4 8.26 -14.25 3.85
CA GLY A 4 7.32 -14.13 4.98
C GLY A 4 6.23 -13.06 4.86
N LEU A 5 6.26 -12.17 3.85
CA LEU A 5 5.24 -11.11 3.71
C LEU A 5 3.80 -11.66 3.69
N THR A 6 3.57 -12.72 2.92
CA THR A 6 2.25 -13.35 2.82
C THR A 6 1.82 -13.97 4.14
N GLU A 7 2.76 -14.54 4.90
CA GLU A 7 2.47 -15.17 6.19
C GLU A 7 2.06 -14.12 7.22
N TRP A 8 2.82 -13.03 7.32
CA TRP A 8 2.49 -11.93 8.23
C TRP A 8 1.13 -11.29 7.93
N ILE A 9 0.74 -11.18 6.65
CA ILE A 9 -0.59 -10.70 6.28
C ILE A 9 -1.67 -11.71 6.71
N ARG A 10 -1.41 -13.02 6.57
CA ARG A 10 -2.36 -14.08 6.90
C ARG A 10 -2.56 -14.25 8.40
N GLU A 11 -1.51 -14.11 9.20
CA GLU A 11 -1.52 -14.28 10.65
C GLU A 11 -2.00 -13.03 11.42
N ALA A 12 -2.11 -11.88 10.76
CA ALA A 12 -2.49 -10.64 11.43
C ALA A 12 -3.96 -10.65 11.88
N ASN A 13 -4.18 -10.54 13.19
CA ASN A 13 -5.53 -10.41 13.78
C ASN A 13 -6.22 -9.07 13.45
N ARG A 14 -5.43 -8.04 13.12
CA ARG A 14 -5.92 -6.71 12.73
C ARG A 14 -4.91 -6.05 11.80
N ILE A 15 -5.39 -5.61 10.65
CA ILE A 15 -4.58 -4.90 9.65
C ILE A 15 -5.12 -3.48 9.51
N LEU A 16 -4.22 -2.50 9.55
CA LEU A 16 -4.50 -1.10 9.26
C LEU A 16 -3.50 -0.64 8.19
N ILE A 17 -4.00 0.02 7.15
CA ILE A 17 -3.18 0.52 6.05
C ILE A 17 -3.39 2.02 5.95
N PHE A 18 -2.28 2.77 5.92
CA PHE A 18 -2.28 4.19 5.59
C PHE A 18 -1.87 4.35 4.13
N THR A 19 -2.70 5.00 3.34
CA THR A 19 -2.43 5.29 1.94
C THR A 19 -2.32 6.80 1.73
N GLY A 20 -1.51 7.22 0.77
CA GLY A 20 -1.45 8.61 0.30
C GLY A 20 -1.97 8.75 -1.12
N ALA A 21 -2.00 9.99 -1.65
CA ALA A 21 -2.49 10.29 -2.99
C ALA A 21 -1.82 9.45 -4.12
N GLY A 22 -0.58 9.00 -3.91
CA GLY A 22 0.16 8.21 -4.89
C GLY A 22 -0.49 6.87 -5.26
N ILE A 23 -1.36 6.30 -4.41
CA ILE A 23 -2.09 5.07 -4.76
C ILE A 23 -3.07 5.29 -5.94
N SER A 24 -3.44 6.54 -6.21
CA SER A 24 -4.39 6.93 -7.25
C SER A 24 -3.73 7.43 -8.54
N THR A 25 -2.40 7.59 -8.58
CA THR A 25 -1.69 8.01 -9.80
C THR A 25 -1.94 7.09 -10.99
N PRO A 26 -1.95 5.74 -10.85
CA PRO A 26 -2.30 4.84 -11.96
C PRO A 26 -3.73 5.02 -12.48
N SER A 27 -4.62 5.62 -11.68
CA SER A 27 -6.00 5.97 -12.06
C SER A 27 -6.11 7.35 -12.70
N GLY A 28 -4.99 8.03 -12.98
CA GLY A 28 -4.95 9.36 -13.58
C GLY A 28 -5.15 10.52 -12.59
N ILE A 29 -5.16 10.26 -11.28
CA ILE A 29 -5.29 11.29 -10.24
C ILE A 29 -3.88 11.70 -9.76
N PRO A 30 -3.46 12.96 -9.90
CA PRO A 30 -2.09 13.36 -9.55
C PRO A 30 -1.84 13.31 -8.05
N ALA A 31 -0.62 12.89 -7.69
CA ALA A 31 -0.12 13.01 -6.32
C ALA A 31 0.42 14.43 -6.05
N PHE A 32 0.53 14.80 -4.77
CA PHE A 32 1.05 16.11 -4.37
C PHE A 32 2.56 16.29 -4.65
N ARG A 33 3.33 15.20 -4.69
CA ARG A 33 4.80 15.19 -4.89
C ARG A 33 5.19 13.96 -5.71
N GLY A 34 6.30 14.07 -6.46
CA GLY A 34 6.80 13.03 -7.37
C GLY A 34 6.38 13.33 -8.81
N ALA A 35 7.36 13.38 -9.72
CA ALA A 35 7.14 13.48 -11.17
C ALA A 35 6.82 12.11 -11.75
#